data_AF-A0A3D3J3L0-F1
#
_entry.id   AF-A0A3D3J3L0-F1
#
_cell.length_a   1.000
_cell.length_b   1.000
_cell.length_c   1.000
_cell.angle_alpha   90.00
_cell.angle_beta   90.00
_cell.angle_gamma   90.00
#
_symmetry.space_group_name_H-M   'P 1'
#
loop_
_entity.id
_entity.type
_entity.pdbx_description
1 polymer ?
#
loop_
_entity_poly.entity_id
_entity_poly.type
_entity_poly.pdbx_seq_one_letter_code
_entity_poly.pdbx_strand_id
1 'polypeptide(L)'
;MKTIAIIQARMSSTRLPGKVLKLASGRTMLERMVERVKLAETLNKVIVATTLDPSDDKIEWFCHQHGMEVFRGNLQDVLDRYYKAAKLHHADVIVRLTGDCPLIDPDLIDDVVNALITTHADFACNRLPPPFSRTYPIGLDVEVCTFDALEKAWKNALEKYEREHVLPYLYVVPGRFKVIQLDYKVDLGHLRWTLDTPEDLLLLRRIYRQFGGRNDFSWLDVLDLYKKQPGMFRVNAAVQHKTYLDVEELKG
;
A
#
# COMPACT_ATOMS: atom_id res chain seq x y z
N MET A 1 18.13 -2.81 -13.79
CA MET A 1 17.44 -2.54 -12.52
C MET A 1 16.03 -3.09 -12.62
N LYS A 2 15.64 -3.96 -11.70
CA LYS A 2 14.35 -4.63 -11.65
C LYS A 2 13.54 -4.10 -10.48
N THR A 3 12.54 -3.28 -10.78
CA THR A 3 11.61 -2.70 -9.81
C THR A 3 10.38 -3.59 -9.68
N ILE A 4 10.08 -4.01 -8.45
CA ILE A 4 8.97 -4.91 -8.15
C ILE A 4 8.05 -4.27 -7.13
N ALA A 5 6.78 -4.15 -7.48
CA ALA A 5 5.74 -3.80 -6.51
C ALA A 5 5.24 -5.05 -5.78
N ILE A 6 5.17 -4.95 -4.45
CA ILE A 6 4.65 -6.00 -3.58
C ILE A 6 3.48 -5.41 -2.79
N ILE A 7 2.29 -5.94 -3.10
CA ILE A 7 1.02 -5.56 -2.48
C ILE A 7 0.74 -6.55 -1.34
N GLN A 8 0.87 -6.12 -0.08
CA GLN A 8 0.47 -6.97 1.03
C GLN A 8 -1.05 -7.04 1.16
N ALA A 9 -1.61 -8.24 1.13
CA ALA A 9 -3.05 -8.48 1.28
C ALA A 9 -3.28 -9.65 2.25
N ARG A 10 -4.31 -9.55 3.09
CA ARG A 10 -4.76 -10.62 3.97
C ARG A 10 -6.26 -10.53 4.21
N MET A 11 -6.89 -11.64 4.55
CA MET A 11 -8.30 -11.77 4.86
C MET A 11 -8.63 -11.34 6.28
N SER A 12 -7.67 -11.47 7.21
CA SER A 12 -7.79 -11.27 8.66
C SER A 12 -7.84 -9.79 9.11
N SER A 13 -8.53 -8.93 8.38
CA SER A 13 -8.82 -7.56 8.81
C SER A 13 -9.85 -7.54 9.95
N THR A 14 -9.52 -6.86 11.05
CA THR A 14 -10.37 -6.77 12.25
C THR A 14 -11.65 -5.96 12.03
N ARG A 15 -11.54 -4.78 11.40
CA ARG A 15 -12.65 -3.83 11.20
C ARG A 15 -13.52 -4.14 9.99
N LEU A 16 -12.98 -4.85 9.00
CA LEU A 16 -13.71 -5.27 7.80
C LEU A 16 -13.09 -6.56 7.26
N PRO A 17 -13.49 -7.74 7.76
CA PRO A 17 -12.96 -9.03 7.30
C PRO A 17 -13.13 -9.24 5.79
N GLY A 18 -12.08 -9.74 5.15
CA GLY A 18 -12.04 -9.97 3.70
C GLY A 18 -12.16 -8.69 2.86
N LYS A 19 -11.77 -7.54 3.41
CA LYS A 19 -11.88 -6.23 2.75
C LYS A 19 -11.32 -6.21 1.33
N VAL A 20 -10.17 -6.84 1.10
CA VAL A 20 -9.48 -6.86 -0.19
C VAL A 20 -10.29 -7.54 -1.30
N LEU A 21 -11.20 -8.46 -0.96
CA LEU A 21 -12.08 -9.14 -1.92
C LEU A 21 -13.49 -8.53 -2.01
N LYS A 22 -13.77 -7.43 -1.29
CA LYS A 22 -15.05 -6.73 -1.42
C LYS A 22 -15.15 -6.08 -2.80
N LEU A 23 -16.37 -6.01 -3.32
CA LEU A 23 -16.63 -5.49 -4.66
C LEU A 23 -16.89 -3.99 -4.67
N ALA A 24 -16.36 -3.31 -5.69
CA ALA A 24 -16.82 -2.01 -6.18
C ALA A 24 -17.06 -2.11 -7.69
N SER A 25 -18.24 -1.68 -8.14
CA SER A 25 -18.68 -1.75 -9.55
C SER A 25 -18.33 -3.09 -10.22
N GLY A 26 -18.73 -4.21 -9.60
CA GLY A 26 -18.57 -5.57 -10.13
C GLY A 26 -17.20 -6.23 -9.95
N ARG A 27 -16.19 -5.51 -9.44
CA ARG A 27 -14.78 -5.95 -9.40
C ARG A 27 -14.20 -5.88 -8.00
N THR A 28 -13.27 -6.75 -7.63
CA THR A 28 -12.71 -6.76 -6.26
C THR A 28 -11.77 -5.57 -6.03
N MET A 29 -11.61 -5.14 -4.78
CA MET A 29 -10.66 -4.06 -4.45
C MET A 29 -9.21 -4.47 -4.77
N LEU A 30 -8.86 -5.73 -4.53
CA LEU A 30 -7.55 -6.29 -4.87
C LEU A 30 -7.31 -6.27 -6.39
N GLU A 31 -8.30 -6.69 -7.19
CA GLU A 31 -8.22 -6.63 -8.65
C GLU A 31 -8.00 -5.20 -9.14
N ARG A 32 -8.80 -4.27 -8.63
CA ARG A 32 -8.67 -2.85 -8.98
C ARG A 32 -7.30 -2.29 -8.62
N MET A 33 -6.79 -2.63 -7.44
CA MET A 33 -5.48 -2.19 -7.01
C MET A 33 -4.37 -2.76 -7.90
N VAL A 34 -4.37 -4.07 -8.16
CA VAL A 34 -3.35 -4.72 -9.00
C VAL A 34 -3.34 -4.11 -10.40
N GLU A 35 -4.50 -3.86 -11.00
CA GLU A 35 -4.57 -3.23 -12.32
C GLU A 35 -4.03 -1.81 -12.33
N ARG A 36 -4.40 -0.99 -11.34
CA ARG A 36 -3.90 0.38 -11.24
C ARG A 36 -2.38 0.41 -11.06
N VAL A 37 -1.84 -0.48 -10.22
CA VAL A 37 -0.39 -0.60 -10.01
C VAL A 37 0.32 -1.04 -11.29
N LYS A 38 -0.26 -1.95 -12.09
CA LYS A 38 0.32 -2.38 -13.38
C LYS A 38 0.42 -1.27 -14.43
N LEU A 39 -0.25 -0.13 -14.24
CA LEU A 39 -0.15 1.03 -15.14
C LEU A 39 1.09 1.89 -14.88
N ALA A 40 1.79 1.72 -13.75
CA ALA A 40 3.02 2.45 -13.44
C ALA A 40 4.16 2.02 -14.37
N GLU A 41 4.82 2.98 -15.01
CA GLU A 41 5.82 2.76 -16.05
C GLU A 41 7.15 2.26 -15.49
N THR A 42 7.47 2.61 -14.24
CA THR A 42 8.74 2.24 -13.60
C THR A 42 8.76 0.80 -13.10
N LEU A 43 7.62 0.10 -13.10
CA LEU A 43 7.50 -1.26 -12.56
C LEU A 43 7.74 -2.33 -13.62
N ASN A 44 8.55 -3.34 -13.26
CA ASN A 44 8.70 -4.53 -14.10
C ASN A 44 7.73 -5.64 -13.72
N LYS A 45 7.24 -5.64 -12.47
CA LYS A 45 6.40 -6.72 -11.94
C LYS A 45 5.56 -6.26 -10.75
N VAL A 46 4.39 -6.87 -10.61
CA VAL A 46 3.49 -6.71 -9.45
C VAL A 46 3.24 -8.09 -8.85
N ILE A 47 3.38 -8.19 -7.53
CA ILE A 47 3.18 -9.42 -6.76
C ILE A 47 2.20 -9.13 -5.62
N VAL A 48 1.23 -10.01 -5.43
CA VAL A 48 0.39 -10.01 -4.23
C VAL A 48 1.06 -10.86 -3.16
N ALA A 49 1.43 -10.27 -2.03
CA ALA A 49 2.00 -10.99 -0.89
C ALA A 49 0.92 -11.26 0.17
N THR A 50 0.52 -12.52 0.31
CA THR A 50 -0.48 -13.01 1.28
C THR A 50 0.12 -14.01 2.25
N THR A 51 -0.65 -14.54 3.19
CA THR A 51 -0.11 -15.39 4.27
C THR A 51 -0.37 -16.87 4.02
N LEU A 52 0.37 -17.73 4.72
CA LEU A 52 0.15 -19.18 4.77
C LEU A 52 -1.07 -19.57 5.64
N ASP A 53 -1.74 -18.60 6.26
CA ASP A 53 -2.95 -18.87 7.03
C ASP A 53 -4.07 -19.38 6.09
N PRO A 54 -4.83 -20.43 6.46
CA PRO A 54 -5.89 -20.98 5.60
C PRO A 54 -6.98 -19.97 5.23
N SER A 55 -7.19 -18.92 6.04
CA SER A 55 -8.14 -17.86 5.68
C SER A 55 -7.73 -17.14 4.37
N ASP A 56 -6.44 -17.10 4.06
CA ASP A 56 -5.86 -16.46 2.88
C ASP A 56 -5.82 -17.34 1.62
N ASP A 57 -6.26 -18.61 1.70
CA ASP A 57 -6.40 -19.49 0.53
C ASP A 57 -7.31 -18.86 -0.54
N LYS A 58 -8.29 -18.08 -0.12
CA LYS A 58 -9.19 -17.33 -1.02
C LYS A 58 -8.44 -16.27 -1.83
N ILE A 59 -7.41 -15.65 -1.26
CA ILE A 59 -6.59 -14.65 -1.97
C ILE A 59 -5.70 -15.36 -3.00
N GLU A 60 -5.05 -16.46 -2.63
CA GLU A 60 -4.24 -17.26 -3.56
C GLU A 60 -5.08 -17.76 -4.73
N TRP A 61 -6.22 -18.40 -4.43
CA TRP A 61 -7.15 -18.86 -5.45
C TRP A 61 -7.61 -17.71 -6.37
N PHE A 62 -7.99 -16.57 -5.78
CA PHE A 62 -8.38 -15.39 -6.55
C PHE A 62 -7.27 -14.92 -7.49
N CYS A 63 -6.03 -14.85 -7.01
CA CYS A 63 -4.87 -14.43 -7.81
C CYS A 63 -4.65 -15.39 -8.98
N HIS A 64 -4.69 -16.70 -8.75
CA HIS A 64 -4.56 -17.69 -9.82
C HIS A 64 -5.64 -17.56 -10.90
N GLN A 65 -6.91 -17.36 -10.50
CA GLN A 65 -8.01 -17.19 -11.46
C GLN A 65 -7.87 -15.93 -12.33
N HIS A 66 -7.17 -14.90 -11.84
CA HIS A 66 -6.99 -13.63 -12.56
C HIS A 66 -5.57 -13.46 -13.14
N GLY A 67 -4.76 -14.53 -13.17
CA GLY A 67 -3.40 -14.47 -13.71
C GLY A 67 -2.50 -13.48 -12.95
N MET A 68 -2.72 -13.31 -11.65
CA MET A 68 -1.92 -12.46 -10.78
C MET A 68 -0.86 -13.30 -10.07
N GLU A 69 0.37 -12.80 -10.00
CA GLU A 69 1.41 -13.47 -9.24
C GLU A 69 1.19 -13.27 -7.75
N VAL A 70 1.35 -14.36 -7.00
CA VAL A 70 1.13 -14.41 -5.57
C VAL A 70 2.31 -15.05 -4.87
N PHE A 71 2.69 -14.50 -3.73
CA PHE A 71 3.65 -15.05 -2.80
C PHE A 71 2.98 -15.28 -1.44
N ARG A 72 3.16 -16.46 -0.86
CA ARG A 72 2.66 -16.79 0.49
C ARG A 72 3.79 -16.83 1.50
N GLY A 73 3.61 -16.19 2.64
CA GLY A 73 4.62 -16.16 3.72
C GLY A 73 4.04 -16.17 5.12
N ASN A 74 4.88 -15.91 6.11
CA ASN A 74 4.49 -15.85 7.52
C ASN A 74 3.41 -14.77 7.74
N LEU A 75 2.40 -15.02 8.57
CA LEU A 75 1.32 -14.06 8.88
C LEU A 75 1.83 -12.82 9.61
N GLN A 76 2.63 -13.00 10.66
CA GLN A 76 3.08 -11.93 11.56
C GLN A 76 4.37 -11.26 11.05
N ASP A 77 5.28 -12.04 10.46
CA ASP A 77 6.54 -11.52 9.96
C ASP A 77 6.40 -10.99 8.53
N VAL A 78 5.86 -9.78 8.43
CA VAL A 78 5.61 -9.11 7.15
C VAL A 78 6.93 -8.75 6.46
N LEU A 79 7.95 -8.32 7.21
CA LEU A 79 9.29 -8.04 6.68
C LEU A 79 9.91 -9.28 6.02
N ASP A 80 9.85 -10.44 6.68
CA ASP A 80 10.31 -11.71 6.08
C ASP A 80 9.56 -12.03 4.78
N ARG A 81 8.24 -11.81 4.77
CA ARG A 81 7.42 -12.04 3.58
C ARG A 81 7.83 -11.12 2.41
N TYR A 82 8.06 -9.83 2.67
CA TYR A 82 8.56 -8.90 1.66
C TYR A 82 9.96 -9.28 1.15
N TYR A 83 10.89 -9.58 2.06
CA TYR A 83 12.26 -9.95 1.71
C TYR A 83 12.28 -11.23 0.85
N LYS A 84 11.57 -12.28 1.25
CA LYS A 84 11.54 -13.55 0.49
C LYS A 84 10.88 -13.39 -0.87
N ALA A 85 9.79 -12.62 -0.98
CA ALA A 85 9.18 -12.30 -2.27
C ALA A 85 10.15 -11.52 -3.17
N ALA A 86 10.76 -10.46 -2.65
CA ALA A 86 11.74 -9.66 -3.40
C ALA A 86 12.93 -10.50 -3.88
N LYS A 87 13.47 -11.36 -3.00
CA LYS A 87 14.61 -12.23 -3.29
C LYS A 87 14.27 -13.28 -4.35
N LEU A 88 13.10 -13.92 -4.24
CA LEU A 88 12.63 -14.92 -5.20
C LEU A 88 12.56 -14.35 -6.62
N HIS A 89 12.19 -13.06 -6.74
CA HIS A 89 12.04 -12.41 -8.02
C HIS A 89 13.24 -11.54 -8.41
N HIS A 90 14.35 -11.61 -7.70
CA HIS A 90 15.57 -10.84 -7.99
C HIS A 90 15.30 -9.34 -8.12
N ALA A 91 14.52 -8.76 -7.18
CA ALA A 91 14.26 -7.33 -7.16
C ALA A 91 15.54 -6.55 -6.84
N ASP A 92 15.78 -5.46 -7.55
CA ASP A 92 16.77 -4.45 -7.18
C ASP A 92 16.11 -3.32 -6.35
N VAL A 93 14.85 -3.00 -6.68
CA VAL A 93 14.04 -1.98 -6.02
C VAL A 93 12.67 -2.57 -5.68
N ILE A 94 12.16 -2.28 -4.48
CA ILE A 94 10.90 -2.80 -3.96
C ILE A 94 9.96 -1.62 -3.70
N VAL A 95 8.79 -1.66 -4.33
CA VAL A 95 7.66 -0.77 -4.00
C VAL A 95 6.72 -1.50 -3.06
N ARG A 96 6.68 -1.07 -1.80
CA ARG A 96 5.74 -1.55 -0.78
C ARG A 96 4.41 -0.83 -0.93
N LEU A 97 3.36 -1.61 -1.12
CA LEU A 97 1.97 -1.14 -1.15
C LEU A 97 1.09 -2.01 -0.24
N THR A 98 0.04 -1.44 0.33
CA THR A 98 -0.93 -2.17 1.18
C THR A 98 -2.25 -2.38 0.46
N GLY A 99 -2.82 -3.58 0.56
CA GLY A 99 -4.04 -4.03 -0.13
C GLY A 99 -5.32 -3.26 0.20
N ASP A 100 -5.24 -2.28 1.09
CA ASP A 100 -6.30 -1.35 1.48
C ASP A 100 -6.18 0.04 0.85
N CYS A 101 -5.29 0.20 -0.11
CA CYS A 101 -5.16 1.43 -0.91
C CYS A 101 -5.69 1.23 -2.35
N PRO A 102 -6.99 0.94 -2.55
CA PRO A 102 -7.49 0.59 -3.89
C PRO A 102 -7.54 1.78 -4.85
N LEU A 103 -7.30 3.01 -4.40
CA LEU A 103 -7.20 4.21 -5.25
C LEU A 103 -5.76 4.63 -5.54
N ILE A 104 -4.78 3.78 -5.20
CA ILE A 104 -3.36 4.05 -5.46
C ILE A 104 -3.13 4.49 -6.91
N ASP A 105 -2.25 5.44 -7.10
CA ASP A 105 -2.05 6.11 -8.37
C ASP A 105 -0.74 5.67 -9.03
N PRO A 106 -0.76 5.26 -10.31
CA PRO A 106 0.43 4.81 -11.01
C PRO A 106 1.50 5.91 -11.13
N ASP A 107 1.10 7.14 -11.44
CA ASP A 107 2.04 8.25 -11.61
C ASP A 107 2.74 8.58 -10.28
N LEU A 108 2.00 8.49 -9.16
CA LEU A 108 2.58 8.67 -7.82
C LEU A 108 3.56 7.54 -7.44
N ILE A 109 3.34 6.31 -7.91
CA ILE A 109 4.31 5.23 -7.75
C ILE A 109 5.58 5.58 -8.52
N ASP A 110 5.44 6.01 -9.78
CA ASP A 110 6.56 6.38 -10.63
C ASP A 110 7.35 7.56 -10.06
N ASP A 111 6.68 8.59 -9.54
CA ASP A 111 7.31 9.73 -8.87
C ASP A 111 8.22 9.31 -7.71
N VAL A 112 7.73 8.42 -6.82
CA VAL A 112 8.50 7.97 -5.65
C VAL A 112 9.65 7.04 -6.07
N VAL A 113 9.44 6.17 -7.06
CA VAL A 113 10.50 5.32 -7.61
C VAL A 113 11.60 6.18 -8.26
N ASN A 114 11.22 7.15 -9.08
CA ASN A 114 12.15 8.06 -9.73
C ASN A 114 12.91 8.92 -8.71
N ALA A 115 12.27 9.38 -7.65
CA ALA A 115 12.95 10.10 -6.57
C ALA A 115 14.01 9.24 -5.89
N LEU A 116 13.74 7.96 -5.61
CA LEU A 116 14.74 7.04 -5.06
C LEU A 116 15.95 6.91 -5.99
N ILE A 117 15.71 6.69 -7.29
CA ILE A 117 16.76 6.44 -8.29
C ILE A 117 17.61 7.69 -8.51
N THR A 118 16.98 8.82 -8.79
CA THR A 118 17.65 10.08 -9.15
C THR A 118 18.47 10.66 -8.02
N THR A 119 18.00 10.47 -6.78
CA THR A 119 18.74 10.90 -5.60
C THR A 119 19.72 9.85 -5.11
N HIS A 120 19.75 8.64 -5.67
CA HIS A 120 20.51 7.50 -5.14
C HIS A 120 20.23 7.26 -3.65
N ALA A 121 18.94 7.33 -3.25
CA ALA A 121 18.50 7.06 -1.89
C ALA A 121 18.37 5.56 -1.62
N ASP A 122 18.40 5.20 -0.34
CA ASP A 122 18.11 3.82 0.11
C ASP A 122 16.61 3.60 0.27
N PHE A 123 15.88 4.67 0.62
CA PHE A 123 14.45 4.67 0.89
C PHE A 123 13.81 5.98 0.42
N ALA A 124 12.68 5.88 -0.29
CA ALA A 124 11.84 7.00 -0.68
C ALA A 124 10.38 6.72 -0.33
N CYS A 125 9.62 7.75 0.03
CA CYS A 125 8.21 7.59 0.36
C CYS A 125 7.44 8.90 0.17
N ASN A 126 6.12 8.83 0.19
CA ASN A 126 5.25 10.02 0.20
C ASN A 126 4.55 10.24 1.56
N ARG A 127 4.92 9.42 2.56
CA ARG A 127 4.44 9.53 3.92
C ARG A 127 5.45 8.93 4.88
N LEU A 128 5.64 9.57 6.02
CA LEU A 128 6.26 8.99 7.19
C LEU A 128 5.34 9.18 8.41
N PRO A 129 5.44 8.32 9.43
CA PRO A 129 4.76 8.55 10.69
C PRO A 129 5.27 9.82 11.39
N PRO A 130 4.54 10.35 12.38
CA PRO A 130 5.03 11.44 13.22
C PRO A 130 6.45 11.15 13.76
N PRO A 131 7.35 12.14 13.80
CA PRO A 131 7.10 13.59 13.69
C PRO A 131 7.03 14.14 12.25
N PHE A 132 7.14 13.29 11.22
CA PHE A 132 7.05 13.72 9.83
C PHE A 132 5.61 14.06 9.44
N SER A 133 5.47 14.87 8.39
CA SER A 133 4.18 15.26 7.82
C SER A 133 3.68 14.25 6.79
N ARG A 134 2.37 14.27 6.56
CA ARG A 134 1.70 13.63 5.43
C ARG A 134 0.93 14.70 4.68
N THR A 135 1.28 14.95 3.44
CA THR A 135 0.60 15.92 2.57
C THR A 135 -0.34 15.26 1.56
N TYR A 136 -0.18 13.96 1.29
CA TYR A 136 -1.07 13.18 0.43
C TYR A 136 -2.24 12.55 1.22
N PRO A 137 -3.42 12.39 0.60
CA PRO A 137 -4.53 11.62 1.18
C PRO A 137 -4.11 10.24 1.71
N ILE A 138 -4.66 9.84 2.84
CA ILE A 138 -4.49 8.49 3.40
C ILE A 138 -5.08 7.48 2.41
N GLY A 139 -4.32 6.46 2.04
CA GLY A 139 -4.73 5.49 1.02
C GLY A 139 -4.05 5.68 -0.33
N LEU A 140 -3.10 6.62 -0.42
CA LEU A 140 -2.17 6.79 -1.53
C LEU A 140 -0.72 6.48 -1.13
N ASP A 141 -0.55 5.71 -0.05
CA ASP A 141 0.75 5.47 0.57
C ASP A 141 1.66 4.66 -0.36
N VAL A 142 2.81 5.24 -0.71
CA VAL A 142 3.86 4.61 -1.51
C VAL A 142 5.17 4.67 -0.71
N GLU A 143 5.81 3.51 -0.60
CA GLU A 143 7.11 3.37 0.04
C GLU A 143 8.01 2.53 -0.86
N VAL A 144 9.21 3.01 -1.14
CA VAL A 144 10.15 2.39 -2.07
C VAL A 144 11.50 2.25 -1.40
N CYS A 145 12.12 1.07 -1.47
CA CYS A 145 13.47 0.86 -0.95
C CYS A 145 14.32 0.05 -1.92
N THR A 146 15.63 0.16 -1.80
CA THR A 146 16.55 -0.76 -2.48
C THR A 146 16.50 -2.14 -1.82
N PHE A 147 16.81 -3.18 -2.60
CA PHE A 147 16.92 -4.53 -2.06
C PHE A 147 17.98 -4.64 -0.96
N ASP A 148 19.10 -3.93 -1.11
CA ASP A 148 20.16 -3.87 -0.09
C ASP A 148 19.66 -3.27 1.23
N ALA A 149 18.85 -2.21 1.19
CA ALA A 149 18.23 -1.62 2.37
C ALA A 149 17.23 -2.60 3.02
N LEU A 150 16.39 -3.25 2.22
CA LEU A 150 15.45 -4.26 2.69
C LEU A 150 16.18 -5.45 3.34
N GLU A 151 17.27 -5.93 2.74
CA GLU A 151 18.05 -7.04 3.29
C GLU A 151 18.72 -6.66 4.62
N LYS A 152 19.29 -5.45 4.71
CA LYS A 152 19.83 -4.93 5.98
C LYS A 152 18.74 -4.84 7.05
N ALA A 153 17.55 -4.35 6.72
CA ALA A 153 16.43 -4.35 7.64
C ALA A 153 16.04 -5.78 8.05
N TRP A 154 15.90 -6.70 7.10
CA TRP A 154 15.54 -8.09 7.38
C TRP A 154 16.55 -8.82 8.30
N LYS A 155 17.85 -8.53 8.16
CA LYS A 155 18.91 -9.10 9.01
C LYS A 155 18.95 -8.51 10.42
N ASN A 156 18.63 -7.22 10.58
CA ASN A 156 18.97 -6.46 11.78
C ASN A 156 17.77 -5.89 12.55
N ALA A 157 16.56 -5.91 11.98
CA ALA A 157 15.34 -5.50 12.68
C ALA A 157 14.99 -6.57 13.73
N LEU A 158 15.04 -6.18 15.00
CA LEU A 158 14.76 -7.06 16.14
C LEU A 158 13.42 -6.76 16.79
N GLU A 159 12.92 -5.53 16.61
CA GLU A 159 11.68 -5.09 17.23
C GLU A 159 10.46 -5.61 16.47
N LYS A 160 9.43 -6.05 17.21
CA LYS A 160 8.21 -6.60 16.62
C LYS A 160 7.56 -5.66 15.59
N TYR A 161 7.48 -4.37 15.92
CA TYR A 161 6.87 -3.38 15.03
C TYR A 161 7.69 -3.16 13.74
N GLU A 162 9.02 -3.32 13.79
CA GLU A 162 9.87 -3.25 12.59
C GLU A 162 9.61 -4.45 11.67
N ARG A 163 9.39 -5.64 12.24
CA ARG A 163 9.02 -6.86 11.49
C ARG A 163 7.62 -6.78 10.90
N GLU A 164 6.66 -6.19 11.62
CA GLU A 164 5.26 -6.11 11.19
C GLU A 164 4.99 -4.98 10.17
N HIS A 165 5.67 -3.84 10.30
CA HIS A 165 5.47 -2.69 9.41
C HIS A 165 6.53 -2.56 8.31
N VAL A 166 7.43 -3.54 8.19
CA VAL A 166 8.43 -3.73 7.12
C VAL A 166 9.56 -2.70 7.11
N LEU A 167 9.23 -1.41 6.93
CA LEU A 167 10.21 -0.36 6.65
C LEU A 167 10.58 0.59 7.81
N PRO A 168 10.03 0.52 9.06
CA PRO A 168 10.47 1.40 10.15
C PRO A 168 11.97 1.40 10.40
N TYR A 169 12.62 0.25 10.27
CA TYR A 169 14.07 0.13 10.44
C TYR A 169 14.86 1.08 9.52
N LEU A 170 14.29 1.50 8.39
CA LEU A 170 14.96 2.38 7.42
C LEU A 170 14.97 3.85 7.82
N TYR A 171 13.99 4.32 8.60
CA TYR A 171 13.80 5.75 8.84
C TYR A 171 13.72 6.15 10.33
N VAL A 172 13.49 5.21 11.25
CA VAL A 172 13.34 5.53 12.68
C VAL A 172 14.63 6.09 13.29
N VAL A 173 15.79 5.64 12.82
CA VAL A 173 17.09 6.17 13.26
C VAL A 173 17.64 7.14 12.20
N PRO A 174 17.72 8.45 12.50
CA PRO A 174 18.23 9.45 11.57
C PRO A 174 19.65 9.12 11.11
N GLY A 175 19.91 9.28 9.81
CA GLY A 175 21.23 9.05 9.21
C GLY A 175 21.62 7.59 9.01
N ARG A 176 20.81 6.61 9.45
CA ARG A 176 21.07 5.18 9.20
C ARG A 176 21.01 4.83 7.71
N PHE A 177 20.07 5.46 7.00
CA PHE A 177 19.87 5.31 5.57
C PHE A 177 19.63 6.68 4.94
N LYS A 178 19.90 6.80 3.64
CA LYS A 178 19.51 7.97 2.87
C LYS A 178 18.02 7.90 2.56
N VAL A 179 17.25 8.74 3.23
CA VAL A 179 15.78 8.80 3.14
C VAL A 179 15.34 10.04 2.37
N ILE A 180 14.40 9.85 1.44
CA ILE A 180 13.73 10.95 0.73
C ILE A 180 12.23 10.85 0.99
N GLN A 181 11.62 11.99 1.32
CA GLN A 181 10.17 12.12 1.41
C GLN A 181 9.69 13.08 0.34
N LEU A 182 8.68 12.66 -0.42
CA LEU A 182 7.94 13.51 -1.34
C LEU A 182 6.79 14.15 -0.58
N ASP A 183 6.59 15.45 -0.81
CA ASP A 183 5.46 16.18 -0.31
C ASP A 183 4.65 16.78 -1.46
N TYR A 184 3.33 16.77 -1.31
CA TYR A 184 2.44 17.52 -2.17
C TYR A 184 2.38 18.98 -1.72
N LYS A 185 2.26 19.89 -2.70
CA LYS A 185 2.22 21.35 -2.49
C LYS A 185 1.09 21.85 -1.59
N VAL A 186 0.04 21.05 -1.38
CA VAL A 186 -1.08 21.36 -0.48
C VAL A 186 -1.20 20.21 0.53
N ASP A 187 -1.41 20.54 1.80
CA ASP A 187 -1.69 19.52 2.81
C ASP A 187 -3.11 18.94 2.63
N LEU A 188 -3.15 17.71 2.14
CA LEU A 188 -4.34 16.88 1.98
C LEU A 188 -4.29 15.63 2.86
N GLY A 189 -3.38 15.57 3.84
CA GLY A 189 -3.19 14.42 4.73
C GLY A 189 -4.42 14.10 5.59
N HIS A 190 -5.33 15.05 5.74
CA HIS A 190 -6.61 14.89 6.42
C HIS A 190 -7.65 14.10 5.61
N LEU A 191 -7.45 13.90 4.30
CA LEU A 191 -8.38 13.13 3.46
C LEU A 191 -8.15 11.63 3.64
N ARG A 192 -9.24 10.86 3.72
CA ARG A 192 -9.22 9.41 3.97
C ARG A 192 -9.83 8.61 2.83
N TRP A 193 -8.99 7.94 2.05
CA TRP A 193 -9.32 7.16 0.85
C TRP A 193 -8.85 5.69 0.93
N THR A 194 -8.51 5.22 2.14
CA THR A 194 -8.18 3.81 2.42
C THR A 194 -9.44 2.94 2.57
N LEU A 195 -9.28 1.63 2.68
CA LEU A 195 -10.31 0.64 2.94
C LEU A 195 -10.04 -0.04 4.28
N ASP A 196 -10.68 0.39 5.37
CA ASP A 196 -10.62 -0.35 6.64
C ASP A 196 -11.98 -0.66 7.23
N THR A 197 -12.97 0.20 6.99
CA THR A 197 -14.29 0.11 7.60
C THR A 197 -15.39 -0.03 6.55
N PRO A 198 -16.62 -0.39 6.95
CA PRO A 198 -17.77 -0.36 6.06
C PRO A 198 -18.00 1.03 5.42
N GLU A 199 -17.75 2.12 6.16
CA GLU A 199 -17.88 3.50 5.68
C GLU A 199 -16.87 3.81 4.57
N ASP A 200 -15.62 3.36 4.74
CA ASP A 200 -14.58 3.46 3.72
C ASP A 200 -15.00 2.71 2.44
N LEU A 201 -15.52 1.48 2.60
CA LEU A 201 -16.03 0.69 1.47
C LEU A 201 -17.17 1.41 0.75
N LEU A 202 -18.07 2.08 1.48
CA LEU A 202 -19.14 2.88 0.88
C LEU A 202 -18.59 4.05 0.09
N LEU A 203 -17.60 4.78 0.61
CA LEU A 203 -16.94 5.86 -0.13
C LEU A 203 -16.31 5.34 -1.42
N LEU A 204 -15.50 4.29 -1.33
CA LEU A 204 -14.79 3.72 -2.47
C LEU A 204 -15.76 3.24 -3.56
N ARG A 205 -16.87 2.60 -3.19
CA ARG A 205 -17.93 2.22 -4.13
C ARG A 205 -18.54 3.43 -4.83
N ARG A 206 -18.75 4.54 -4.11
CA ARG A 206 -19.27 5.77 -4.70
C ARG A 206 -18.27 6.37 -5.69
N ILE A 207 -16.99 6.44 -5.32
CA ILE A 207 -15.92 6.95 -6.19
C ILE A 207 -15.84 6.12 -7.48
N TYR A 208 -15.71 4.79 -7.38
CA TYR A 208 -15.66 3.92 -8.55
C TYR A 208 -16.90 4.02 -9.43
N ARG A 209 -18.09 4.22 -8.85
CA ARG A 209 -19.31 4.45 -9.62
C ARG A 209 -19.29 5.80 -10.36
N GLN A 210 -18.76 6.87 -9.76
CA GLN A 210 -18.62 8.18 -10.42
C GLN A 210 -17.73 8.12 -11.66
N PHE A 211 -16.70 7.26 -11.62
CA PHE A 211 -15.83 7.01 -12.77
C PHE A 211 -16.33 5.92 -13.73
N GLY A 212 -17.61 5.52 -13.63
CA GLY A 212 -18.22 4.51 -14.50
C GLY A 212 -17.64 3.10 -14.33
N GLY A 213 -17.03 2.82 -13.17
CA GLY A 213 -16.38 1.54 -12.89
C GLY A 213 -14.98 1.38 -13.50
N ARG A 214 -14.50 2.38 -14.26
CA ARG A 214 -13.15 2.39 -14.85
C ARG A 214 -12.06 2.46 -13.77
N ASN A 215 -10.81 2.19 -14.17
CA ASN A 215 -9.62 2.22 -13.32
C ASN A 215 -8.54 3.21 -13.81
N ASP A 216 -8.77 3.90 -14.93
CA ASP A 216 -7.83 4.80 -15.64
C ASP A 216 -7.97 6.28 -15.22
N PHE A 217 -8.40 6.53 -13.98
CA PHE A 217 -8.46 7.87 -13.41
C PHE A 217 -7.32 8.10 -12.42
N SER A 218 -6.87 9.34 -12.31
CA SER A 218 -5.81 9.75 -11.38
C SER A 218 -6.37 10.05 -9.98
N TRP A 219 -5.49 10.11 -8.99
CA TRP A 219 -5.85 10.63 -7.66
C TRP A 219 -6.29 12.10 -7.71
N LEU A 220 -5.82 12.87 -8.70
CA LEU A 220 -6.24 14.26 -8.93
C LEU A 220 -7.70 14.32 -9.41
N ASP A 221 -8.16 13.36 -10.20
CA ASP A 221 -9.57 13.25 -10.57
C ASP A 221 -10.45 12.98 -9.34
N VAL A 222 -9.98 12.14 -8.42
CA VAL A 222 -10.65 11.88 -7.13
C VAL A 222 -10.67 13.16 -6.27
N LEU A 223 -9.58 13.92 -6.26
CA LEU A 223 -9.50 15.20 -5.56
C LEU A 223 -10.48 16.23 -6.15
N ASP A 224 -10.60 16.30 -7.48
CA ASP A 224 -11.54 17.20 -8.13
C ASP A 224 -13.00 16.78 -7.90
N LEU A 225 -13.26 15.47 -7.83
CA LEU A 225 -14.55 14.94 -7.39
C LEU A 225 -14.85 15.34 -5.94
N TYR A 226 -13.87 15.32 -5.04
CA TYR A 226 -14.01 15.82 -3.67
C TYR A 226 -14.36 17.30 -3.63
N LYS A 227 -13.66 18.15 -4.40
CA LYS A 227 -13.95 19.58 -4.46
C LYS A 227 -15.36 19.87 -4.99
N LYS A 228 -15.80 19.14 -6.02
CA LYS A 228 -17.13 19.31 -6.63
C LYS A 228 -18.27 18.74 -5.78
N GLN A 229 -18.03 17.65 -5.06
CA GLN A 229 -19.05 16.93 -4.30
C GLN A 229 -18.58 16.56 -2.88
N PRO A 230 -18.26 17.54 -2.01
CA PRO A 230 -17.69 17.26 -0.69
C PRO A 230 -18.64 16.46 0.21
N GLY A 231 -19.95 16.60 0.02
CA GLY A 231 -20.96 15.81 0.75
C GLY A 231 -20.83 14.30 0.56
N MET A 232 -20.32 13.84 -0.61
CA MET A 232 -20.13 12.42 -0.89
C MET A 232 -19.09 11.78 0.04
N PHE A 233 -18.05 12.54 0.39
CA PHE A 233 -16.90 12.12 1.20
C PHE A 233 -17.16 12.19 2.69
N ARG A 234 -18.29 12.76 3.13
CA ARG A 234 -18.64 12.81 4.56
C ARG A 234 -18.93 11.44 5.18
N VAL A 235 -19.15 10.40 4.37
CA VAL A 235 -19.53 9.07 4.84
C VAL A 235 -18.50 8.43 5.77
N ASN A 236 -17.21 8.70 5.57
CA ASN A 236 -16.14 8.19 6.44
C ASN A 236 -15.41 9.32 7.20
N ALA A 237 -15.98 10.52 7.26
CA ALA A 237 -15.33 11.67 7.89
C ALA A 237 -15.15 11.53 9.42
N ALA A 238 -16.00 10.72 10.07
CA ALA A 238 -15.88 10.43 11.50
C ALA A 238 -14.93 9.26 11.82
N VAL A 239 -14.39 8.58 10.80
CA VAL A 239 -13.53 7.41 11.00
C VAL A 239 -12.12 7.85 11.36
N GLN A 240 -11.67 7.51 12.56
CA GLN A 240 -10.28 7.72 12.96
C GLN A 240 -9.35 6.70 12.29
N HIS A 241 -8.24 7.19 11.73
CA HIS A 241 -7.21 6.33 11.15
C HIS A 241 -6.36 5.71 12.26
N LYS A 242 -6.16 4.38 12.18
CA LYS A 242 -5.22 3.69 13.05
C LYS A 242 -3.79 4.03 12.63
N THR A 243 -2.95 4.34 13.59
CA THR A 243 -1.52 4.53 13.40
C THR A 243 -0.79 3.19 13.56
N TYR A 244 0.50 3.15 13.21
CA TYR A 244 1.37 1.98 13.45
C TYR A 244 1.60 1.70 14.95
N LEU A 245 1.23 2.61 15.85
CA LEU A 245 1.25 2.38 17.29
C LEU A 245 0.03 1.57 17.76
N ASP A 246 -1.03 1.52 16.96
CA ASP A 246 -2.23 0.73 17.22
C ASP A 246 -1.96 -0.73 16.82
N VAL A 247 -1.15 -1.43 17.61
CA VAL A 247 -0.83 -2.86 17.40
C VAL A 247 -2.12 -3.66 17.41
N GLU A 248 -2.36 -4.45 16.37
CA GLU A 248 -3.51 -5.35 16.35
C GLU A 248 -3.21 -6.54 17.27
N GLU A 249 -3.86 -6.57 18.44
CA GLU A 249 -3.98 -7.79 19.24
C GLU A 249 -4.83 -8.79 18.46
N LEU A 250 -4.17 -9.67 17.69
CA LEU A 250 -4.80 -10.88 17.18
C LEU A 250 -5.16 -11.74 18.39
N LYS A 251 -6.46 -11.83 18.71
CA LYS A 251 -6.94 -12.83 19.66
C LYS A 251 -6.61 -14.21 19.07
N GLY A 252 -5.73 -14.92 19.77
CA GLY A 252 -5.32 -16.29 19.44
C GLY A 252 -6.44 -17.31 19.54
#